data_AF-A0A729Q0S2-F1
#
_entry.id   AF-A0A729Q0S2-F1
#
_cell.length_a   1.000
_cell.length_b   1.000
_cell.length_c   1.000
_cell.angle_alpha   90.00
_cell.angle_beta   90.00
_cell.angle_gamma   90.00
#
_symmetry.space_group_name_H-M   'P 1'
#
loop_
_entity.id
_entity.type
_entity.pdbx_description
1 polymer ?
#
loop_
_entity_poly.entity_id
_entity_poly.type
_entity_poly.pdbx_seq_one_letter_code
_entity_poly.pdbx_strand_id
1 'polypeptide(L)'
;MSIAEIAGQFFIPLYVARKVVHNLMRSADGLRCRLETARGINSAGHRGLVKYFSVQYVPEEYLPGGRRKTAARGLLNDAGFFTPEQQMSGE
;
A
#
# COMPACT_ATOMS: atom_id res chain seq x y z
N MET A 1 7.79 8.77 -10.68
CA MET A 1 6.64 9.39 -11.37
C MET A 1 6.04 10.51 -10.54
N SER A 2 5.68 11.63 -11.16
CA SER A 2 4.92 12.71 -10.54
C SER A 2 3.42 12.39 -10.56
N ILE A 3 2.61 13.15 -9.79
CA ILE A 3 1.15 12.99 -9.79
C ILE A 3 0.54 13.22 -11.19
N ALA A 4 1.09 14.17 -11.95
CA ALA A 4 0.61 14.45 -13.31
C ALA A 4 0.89 13.28 -14.25
N GLU A 5 2.08 12.68 -14.15
CA GLU A 5 2.45 11.49 -14.93
C GLU A 5 1.57 10.28 -14.57
N ILE A 6 1.29 10.07 -13.28
CA ILE A 6 0.39 8.99 -12.83
C ILE A 6 -1.03 9.22 -13.36
N ALA A 7 -1.55 10.44 -13.25
CA ALA A 7 -2.88 10.78 -13.76
C ALA A 7 -3.00 10.52 -15.27
N GLY A 8 -1.98 10.93 -16.05
CA GLY A 8 -1.92 10.71 -17.49
C GLY A 8 -1.81 9.23 -17.86
N GLN A 9 -0.93 8.48 -17.19
CA GLN A 9 -0.68 7.06 -17.48
C GLN A 9 -1.91 6.19 -17.23
N PHE A 10 -2.66 6.45 -16.15
CA PHE A 10 -3.82 5.65 -15.75
C PHE A 10 -5.15 6.26 -16.19
N PHE A 11 -5.15 7.36 -16.94
CA PHE A 11 -6.35 8.09 -17.36
C PHE A 11 -7.31 8.42 -16.21
N ILE A 12 -6.76 8.81 -15.05
CA ILE A 12 -7.53 9.17 -13.86
C ILE A 12 -7.42 10.67 -13.55
N PRO A 13 -8.44 11.27 -12.88
CA PRO A 13 -8.34 12.66 -12.46
C PRO A 13 -7.16 12.90 -11.50
N LEU A 14 -6.57 14.10 -11.58
CA LEU A 14 -5.42 14.52 -10.77
C LEU A 14 -5.64 14.37 -9.25
N TYR A 15 -6.87 14.61 -8.78
CA TYR A 15 -7.22 14.43 -7.37
C TYR A 15 -7.24 12.95 -6.95
N VAL A 16 -7.59 12.03 -7.86
CA VAL A 16 -7.58 10.58 -7.60
C VAL A 16 -6.14 10.09 -7.52
N ALA A 17 -5.28 10.49 -8.47
CA ALA A 17 -3.85 10.16 -8.45
C ALA A 17 -3.19 10.63 -7.13
N ARG A 18 -3.54 11.82 -6.64
CA ARG A 18 -3.08 12.32 -5.33
C ARG A 18 -3.53 11.43 -4.18
N LYS A 19 -4.80 11.01 -4.15
CA LYS A 19 -5.33 10.11 -3.12
C LYS A 19 -4.63 8.75 -3.14
N VAL A 20 -4.40 8.19 -4.32
CA VAL A 20 -3.70 6.90 -4.48
C VAL A 20 -2.30 6.96 -3.90
N VAL A 21 -1.49 7.94 -4.31
CA VAL A 21 -0.11 8.10 -3.78
C VAL A 21 -0.12 8.32 -2.27
N HIS A 22 -1.05 9.15 -1.78
CA HIS A 22 -1.16 9.42 -0.36
C HIS A 22 -1.52 8.17 0.46
N ASN A 23 -2.42 7.33 -0.05
CA ASN A 23 -2.78 6.06 0.59
C ASN A 23 -1.60 5.07 0.54
N LEU A 24 -0.89 4.97 -0.58
CA LEU A 24 0.31 4.15 -0.70
C LEU A 24 1.40 4.56 0.28
N MET A 25 1.61 5.87 0.49
CA MET A 25 2.58 6.38 1.45
C MET A 25 2.19 6.14 2.91
N ARG A 26 0.89 6.02 3.21
CA ARG A 26 0.38 5.75 4.56
C ARG A 26 0.18 4.27 4.87
N SER A 27 0.19 3.41 3.87
CA SER A 27 0.05 1.98 4.05
C SER A 27 1.19 1.45 4.94
N ALA A 28 0.82 0.56 5.87
CA ALA A 28 1.75 -0.15 6.73
C ALA A 28 2.07 -1.57 6.20
N ASP A 29 1.72 -1.84 4.93
CA ASP A 29 1.76 -3.18 4.33
C ASP A 29 3.17 -3.59 3.87
N GLY A 30 4.20 -2.90 4.35
CA GLY A 30 5.61 -3.17 4.03
C GLY A 30 6.11 -2.56 2.71
N LEU A 31 5.24 -1.89 1.94
CA LEU A 31 5.61 -1.18 0.72
C LEU A 31 6.52 0.03 1.04
N ARG A 32 7.73 0.05 0.46
CA ARG A 32 8.69 1.14 0.70
C ARG A 32 8.66 2.12 -0.46
N CYS A 33 8.28 3.35 -0.16
CA CYS A 33 8.27 4.45 -1.12
C CYS A 33 9.41 5.43 -0.86
N ARG A 34 9.79 6.17 -1.89
CA ARG A 34 10.62 7.37 -1.78
C ARG A 34 9.89 8.55 -2.40
N LEU A 35 10.05 9.71 -1.78
CA LEU A 35 9.58 10.97 -2.31
C LEU A 35 10.79 11.88 -2.51
N GLU A 36 11.00 12.31 -3.75
CA GLU A 36 12.09 13.20 -4.11
C GLU A 36 11.53 14.49 -4.71
N THR A 37 12.18 15.61 -4.43
CA THR A 37 11.82 16.89 -5.05
C THR A 37 12.87 17.20 -6.10
N ALA A 38 12.44 17.34 -7.36
CA ALA A 38 13.31 17.65 -8.47
C ALA A 38 12.68 18.73 -9.37
N ARG A 39 13.48 19.32 -10.26
CA ARG A 39 12.97 20.22 -11.31
C ARG A 39 12.26 19.39 -12.38
N GLY A 40 11.06 19.80 -12.78
CA GLY A 40 10.25 19.13 -13.79
C GLY A 40 9.04 19.96 -14.20
N ILE A 41 8.12 19.34 -14.93
CA ILE A 41 6.85 19.95 -15.35
C ILE A 41 5.77 19.60 -14.32
N ASN A 42 5.13 20.62 -13.76
CA ASN A 42 4.06 20.43 -12.80
C ASN A 42 2.73 20.08 -13.49
N SER A 43 1.70 19.79 -12.69
CA SER A 43 0.36 19.47 -13.17
C SER A 43 -0.33 20.57 -13.96
N ALA A 44 0.18 21.81 -13.91
CA ALA A 44 -0.32 22.95 -14.69
C ALA A 44 0.51 23.20 -15.98
N GLY A 45 1.46 22.33 -16.31
CA GLY A 45 2.32 22.49 -17.49
C GLY A 45 3.50 23.44 -17.31
N HIS A 46 3.71 23.97 -16.10
CA HIS A 46 4.81 24.91 -15.83
C HIS A 46 6.06 24.21 -15.33
N ARG A 47 7.24 24.72 -15.73
CA ARG A 47 8.53 24.31 -15.16
C ARG A 47 8.64 24.77 -13.71
N GLY A 48 8.99 23.86 -12.81
CA GLY A 48 9.16 24.17 -11.40
C GLY A 48 9.66 22.97 -10.59
N LEU A 49 9.59 23.08 -9.27
CA LEU A 49 9.84 21.94 -8.39
C LEU A 49 8.60 21.04 -8.34
N VAL A 50 8.83 19.74 -8.55
CA VAL A 50 7.80 18.70 -8.50
C VAL A 50 8.26 17.56 -7.61
N LYS A 51 7.28 16.91 -6.98
CA LYS A 51 7.50 15.75 -6.14
C LYS A 51 7.37 14.49 -6.99
N TYR A 52 8.45 13.74 -7.11
CA TYR A 52 8.49 12.44 -7.75
C TYR A 52 8.35 11.36 -6.70
N PHE A 53 7.41 10.46 -6.94
CA PHE A 53 7.19 9.26 -6.18
C PHE A 53 7.88 8.09 -6.88
N SER A 54 8.61 7.27 -6.12
CA SER A 54 9.15 5.99 -6.58
C SER A 54 8.91 4.91 -5.55
N VAL A 55 8.70 3.68 -6.02
CA VAL A 55 8.59 2.51 -5.16
C VAL A 55 9.94 1.82 -5.13
N GLN A 56 10.50 1.68 -3.94
CA GLN A 56 11.79 1.03 -3.71
C GLN A 56 11.64 -0.47 -3.47
N TYR A 57 10.54 -0.87 -2.83
CA TYR A 57 10.25 -2.26 -2.53
C TYR A 57 8.75 -2.51 -2.59
N VAL A 58 8.39 -3.58 -3.31
CA VAL A 58 7.03 -4.10 -3.42
C VAL A 58 6.99 -5.46 -2.71
N PRO A 59 6.16 -5.62 -1.66
CA PRO A 59 5.95 -6.91 -1.02
C PRO A 59 5.45 -7.97 -2.01
N GLU A 60 5.81 -9.25 -1.79
CA GLU A 60 5.47 -10.36 -2.69
C GLU A 60 3.97 -10.54 -2.92
N GLU A 61 3.14 -10.16 -1.93
CA GLU A 61 1.67 -10.21 -2.01
C GLU A 61 1.08 -9.29 -3.09
N TYR A 62 1.79 -8.24 -3.49
CA TYR A 62 1.38 -7.34 -4.56
C TYR A 62 1.95 -7.74 -5.93
N LEU A 63 2.88 -8.70 -5.98
CA LEU A 63 3.44 -9.16 -7.24
C LEU A 63 2.43 -10.06 -7.98
N PRO A 64 2.26 -9.90 -9.30
CA PRO A 64 1.38 -10.76 -10.08
C PRO A 64 1.90 -12.21 -10.02
N GLY A 65 1.11 -13.11 -9.42
CA GLY A 65 1.49 -14.50 -9.14
C GLY A 65 1.88 -14.80 -7.68
N GLY A 66 1.87 -13.78 -6.81
CA GLY A 66 2.05 -13.93 -5.37
C GLY A 66 0.99 -14.86 -4.78
N ARG A 67 1.42 -16.03 -4.29
CA ARG A 67 0.55 -17.02 -3.67
C ARG A 67 -0.26 -16.35 -2.56
N ARG A 68 -1.59 -16.48 -2.63
CA ARG A 68 -2.53 -16.12 -1.57
C ARG A 68 -2.03 -16.63 -0.22
N LYS A 69 -1.48 -15.74 0.60
CA LYS A 69 -1.41 -15.89 2.07
C LYS A 69 -2.32 -14.91 2.79
N THR A 70 -3.29 -14.32 2.09
CA THR A 70 -4.38 -13.52 2.68
C THR A 70 -5.49 -14.44 3.24
N ALA A 71 -5.11 -15.41 4.07
CA ALA A 71 -6.04 -16.21 4.87
C ALA A 71 -5.66 -16.24 6.36
N ALA A 72 -4.64 -15.51 6.82
CA ALA A 72 -4.15 -15.62 8.20
C ALA A 72 -4.26 -14.34 9.05
N ARG A 73 -4.68 -13.19 8.49
CA ARG A 73 -4.75 -11.92 9.25
C ARG A 73 -6.16 -11.38 9.53
N GLY A 74 -7.20 -12.09 9.07
CA GLY A 74 -8.61 -11.69 9.25
C GLY A 74 -9.49 -12.66 10.04
N LEU A 75 -8.94 -13.74 10.60
CA LEU A 75 -9.70 -14.74 11.37
C LEU A 75 -9.13 -14.97 12.78
N LEU A 76 -8.65 -13.91 13.44
CA LEU A 76 -8.22 -14.01 14.83
C LEU A 76 -8.95 -13.07 15.79
N ASN A 77 -10.08 -12.48 15.36
CA ASN A 77 -10.87 -11.59 16.22
C ASN A 77 -12.35 -11.99 16.39
N ASP A 78 -12.83 -13.15 15.91
CA ASP A 78 -14.24 -13.52 16.07
C ASP A 78 -14.50 -15.03 16.22
N ALA A 79 -13.64 -15.75 16.94
CA ALA A 79 -14.00 -17.08 17.41
C ALA A 79 -13.40 -17.33 18.78
N GLY A 80 -14.25 -17.23 19.81
CA GLY A 80 -13.98 -17.83 21.11
C GLY A 80 -13.67 -19.31 20.91
N PHE A 81 -12.40 -19.67 21.03
CA PHE A 81 -11.93 -21.03 20.95
C PHE A 81 -12.02 -21.63 22.36
N PHE A 82 -13.12 -22.31 22.66
CA PHE A 82 -13.18 -23.27 23.75
C PHE A 82 -12.22 -24.41 23.40
N THR A 83 -11.18 -24.61 24.21
CA THR A 83 -10.41 -25.86 24.24
C THR A 83 -11.19 -26.90 25.05
N PRO A 84 -11.67 -28.01 24.48
CA PRO A 84 -11.90 -29.21 25.25
C PRO A 84 -10.56 -29.93 25.42
N GLU A 85 -10.39 -30.66 26.52
CA GLU A 85 -9.17 -31.39 26.90
C GLU A 85 -8.12 -30.58 27.69
N GLN A 86 -8.48 -30.25 28.93
CA GLN A 86 -7.64 -30.56 30.09
C GLN A 86 -8.44 -30.33 31.38
N GLN A 87 -9.30 -31.30 31.73
CA GLN A 87 -9.73 -31.45 33.13
C GLN A 87 -9.99 -32.92 33.45
N MET A 88 -8.90 -33.67 33.55
CA MET A 88 -8.82 -34.80 34.47
C MET A 88 -7.69 -34.52 35.47
N SER A 89 -8.01 -34.78 36.74
CA SER A 89 -7.16 -34.96 37.94
C SER A 89 -6.58 -33.77 38.71
N GLY A 90 -6.98 -33.71 40.00
CA GLY A 90 -6.32 -33.08 41.16
C GLY A 90 -7.10 -31.86 41.70
N GLU A 91 -7.74 -31.84 42.87
CA GLU A 91 -7.75 -32.68 44.08
C GLU A 91 -9.16 -32.63 44.72
#